data_AF-A0A4U9HXP9-F1
#
_entry.id   AF-A0A4U9HXP9-F1
#
_cell.length_a   1.000
_cell.length_b   1.000
_cell.length_c   1.000
_cell.angle_alpha   90.00
_cell.angle_beta   90.00
_cell.angle_gamma   90.00
#
_symmetry.space_group_name_H-M   'P 1'
#
loop_
_entity.id
_entity.type
_entity.pdbx_description
1 polymer ?
#
loop_
_entity_poly.entity_id
_entity_poly.type
_entity_poly.pdbx_seq_one_letter_code
_entity_poly.pdbx_strand_id
1 'polypeptide(L)'
;MELLAPHLRVVFCGINPGLSSAHRGYPFANASNRFWKVIHLAGFTARQLAPEEWQQLQEYGCGITALVARPTVAASELAREELRRGGEALNDKILRCQPRALAILGKQAFSDAFGIRKVSWGGRR
;
A
#
# COMPACT_ATOMS: atom_id res chain seq x y z
N MET A 1 -2.68 9.76 2.69
CA MET A 1 -3.57 8.95 3.54
C MET A 1 -2.76 7.78 4.05
N GLU A 2 -2.77 7.56 5.35
CA GLU A 2 -1.92 6.57 6.00
C GLU A 2 -2.62 6.02 7.25
N LEU A 3 -2.53 4.72 7.45
CA LEU A 3 -2.97 3.99 8.65
C LEU A 3 -1.82 3.08 9.06
N LEU A 4 -1.04 3.54 10.03
CA LEU A 4 0.05 2.79 10.63
C LEU A 4 -0.16 2.76 12.14
N ALA A 5 0.08 1.59 12.73
CA ALA A 5 0.07 1.36 14.16
C ALA A 5 1.13 0.31 14.51
N PRO A 6 1.60 0.26 15.77
CA PRO A 6 2.46 -0.82 16.23
C PRO A 6 1.80 -2.20 16.05
N HIS A 7 2.62 -3.23 15.80
CA HIS A 7 2.23 -4.65 15.86
C HIS A 7 1.13 -5.09 14.87
N LEU A 8 0.89 -4.34 13.80
CA LEU A 8 -0.01 -4.77 12.72
C LEU A 8 0.49 -6.08 12.09
N ARG A 9 -0.45 -6.96 11.70
CA ARG A 9 -0.15 -8.19 10.97
C ARG A 9 0.43 -7.89 9.59
N VAL A 10 -0.11 -6.89 8.91
CA VAL A 10 0.37 -6.48 7.58
C VAL A 10 0.15 -4.98 7.36
N VAL A 11 1.10 -4.33 6.71
CA VAL A 11 0.89 -3.01 6.11
C VAL A 11 0.89 -3.17 4.59
N PHE A 12 -0.20 -2.78 3.94
CA PHE A 12 -0.27 -2.72 2.48
C PHE A 12 0.26 -1.37 1.99
N CYS A 13 1.24 -1.41 1.10
CA CYS A 13 1.87 -0.22 0.53
C CYS A 13 1.51 -0.12 -0.95
N GLY A 14 0.67 0.87 -1.28
CA GLY A 14 0.43 1.26 -2.67
C GLY A 14 1.61 2.04 -3.26
N ILE A 15 1.57 2.31 -4.56
CA ILE A 15 2.61 3.13 -5.20
C ILE A 15 2.39 4.61 -4.84
N ASN A 16 1.24 5.15 -5.25
CA ASN A 16 0.80 6.50 -4.93
C ASN A 16 -0.74 6.61 -5.05
N PRO A 17 -1.38 7.67 -4.53
CA PRO A 17 -2.80 7.87 -4.71
C PRO A 17 -3.16 8.10 -6.17
N GLY A 18 -4.14 7.34 -6.69
CA GLY A 18 -4.82 7.75 -7.93
C GLY A 18 -5.71 8.98 -7.70
N LEU A 19 -6.06 9.70 -8.76
CA LEU A 19 -6.88 10.93 -8.66
C LEU A 19 -8.20 10.74 -7.88
N SER A 20 -8.91 9.61 -8.07
CA SER A 20 -10.14 9.32 -7.32
C SER A 20 -9.88 9.25 -5.81
N SER A 21 -8.81 8.58 -5.40
CA SER A 21 -8.43 8.44 -3.99
C SER A 21 -8.00 9.78 -3.38
N ALA A 22 -7.28 10.60 -4.16
CA ALA A 22 -6.88 11.94 -3.73
C ALA A 22 -8.09 12.88 -3.57
N HIS A 23 -9.06 12.81 -4.48
CA HIS A 23 -10.28 13.61 -4.42
C HIS A 23 -11.21 13.19 -3.29
N ARG A 24 -11.40 11.89 -3.09
CA ARG A 24 -12.36 11.35 -2.11
C ARG A 24 -11.82 11.26 -0.69
N GLY A 25 -10.50 11.27 -0.50
CA GLY A 25 -9.90 11.23 0.83
C GLY A 25 -9.84 9.84 1.47
N TYR A 26 -9.98 8.77 0.68
CA TYR A 26 -9.71 7.39 1.14
C TYR A 26 -8.91 6.57 0.09
N PRO A 27 -8.10 5.59 0.55
CA PRO A 27 -7.25 4.80 -0.34
C PRO A 27 -8.07 3.88 -1.26
N PHE A 28 -7.52 3.60 -2.44
CA PHE A 28 -8.10 2.67 -3.42
C PHE A 28 -9.58 2.96 -3.78
N ALA A 29 -9.92 4.24 -3.93
CA ALA A 29 -11.30 4.72 -4.10
C ALA A 29 -11.90 4.53 -5.52
N ASN A 30 -11.10 4.14 -6.52
CA ASN A 30 -11.62 3.89 -7.86
C ASN A 30 -12.41 2.58 -7.86
N ALA A 31 -13.64 2.57 -8.38
CA ALA A 31 -14.49 1.39 -8.44
C ALA A 31 -13.89 0.21 -9.23
N SER A 32 -12.98 0.47 -10.17
CA SER A 32 -12.24 -0.58 -10.89
C SER A 32 -11.07 -1.17 -10.07
N ASN A 33 -10.68 -0.52 -8.96
CA ASN A 33 -9.64 -1.01 -8.09
C ASN A 33 -10.14 -2.21 -7.28
N ARG A 34 -9.39 -3.31 -7.32
CA ARG A 34 -9.80 -4.58 -6.70
C ARG A 34 -9.28 -4.79 -5.29
N PHE A 35 -8.54 -3.84 -4.71
CA PHE A 35 -7.86 -3.98 -3.42
C PHE A 35 -8.81 -4.54 -2.34
N TRP A 36 -9.93 -3.86 -2.11
CA TRP A 36 -10.90 -4.23 -1.07
C TRP A 36 -11.49 -5.62 -1.24
N LYS A 37 -11.85 -5.99 -2.48
CA LYS A 37 -12.34 -7.33 -2.80
C LYS A 37 -11.24 -8.38 -2.59
N VAL A 38 -10.02 -8.10 -3.01
CA VAL A 38 -8.89 -9.04 -2.93
C VAL A 38 -8.49 -9.31 -1.49
N ILE A 39 -8.34 -8.29 -0.64
CA ILE A 39 -7.92 -8.51 0.75
C ILE A 39 -8.98 -9.26 1.56
N HIS A 40 -10.26 -9.05 1.24
CA HIS A 40 -11.35 -9.81 1.85
C HIS A 40 -11.29 -11.28 1.44
N LEU A 41 -11.23 -11.57 0.13
CA LEU A 41 -11.14 -12.95 -0.36
C LEU A 41 -9.87 -13.67 0.08
N ALA A 42 -8.79 -12.93 0.36
CA ALA A 42 -7.55 -13.46 0.92
C ALA A 42 -7.61 -13.63 2.46
N GLY A 43 -8.72 -13.30 3.12
CA GLY A 43 -8.92 -13.53 4.55
C GLY A 43 -8.28 -12.48 5.47
N PHE A 44 -7.89 -11.32 4.95
CA PHE A 44 -7.43 -10.22 5.80
C PHE A 44 -8.57 -9.53 6.53
N THR A 45 -9.78 -9.51 5.95
CA THR A 45 -10.98 -8.93 6.56
C THR A 45 -12.15 -9.91 6.53
N ALA A 46 -13.00 -9.87 7.56
CA ALA A 46 -14.14 -10.78 7.70
C ALA A 46 -15.24 -10.52 6.65
N ARG A 47 -15.33 -9.27 6.16
CA ARG A 47 -16.21 -8.85 5.07
C ARG A 47 -15.45 -7.94 4.10
N GLN A 48 -16.02 -7.70 2.92
CA GLN A 48 -15.51 -6.66 2.03
C GLN A 48 -15.87 -5.28 2.60
N LEU A 49 -14.84 -4.50 2.95
CA LEU A 49 -15.00 -3.11 3.36
C LEU A 49 -15.23 -2.23 2.13
N ALA A 50 -16.05 -1.18 2.28
CA ALA A 50 -16.09 -0.08 1.32
C ALA A 50 -14.84 0.82 1.51
N PRO A 51 -14.39 1.55 0.47
CA PRO A 51 -13.20 2.41 0.59
C PRO A 51 -13.26 3.44 1.73
N GLU A 52 -14.43 4.02 2.00
CA GLU A 52 -14.67 4.96 3.10
C GLU A 52 -14.49 4.32 4.50
N GLU A 53 -14.56 3.00 4.60
CA GLU A 53 -14.38 2.24 5.84
C GLU A 53 -12.92 1.87 6.12
N TRP A 54 -11.97 2.38 5.33
CA TRP A 54 -10.56 1.97 5.36
C TRP A 54 -9.89 2.01 6.74
N GLN A 55 -10.33 2.88 7.65
CA GLN A 55 -9.79 2.97 9.00
C GLN A 55 -10.10 1.72 9.85
N GLN A 56 -11.18 0.99 9.55
CA GLN A 56 -11.51 -0.27 10.20
C GLN A 56 -10.47 -1.36 9.95
N LEU A 57 -9.57 -1.21 8.95
CA LEU A 57 -8.46 -2.14 8.74
C LEU A 57 -7.61 -2.36 9.99
N GLN A 58 -7.47 -1.35 10.84
CA GLN A 58 -6.71 -1.47 12.08
C GLN A 58 -7.30 -2.55 13.00
N GLU A 59 -8.62 -2.70 13.05
CA GLU A 59 -9.32 -3.75 13.83
C GLU A 59 -8.97 -5.16 13.33
N TYR A 60 -8.67 -5.29 12.04
CA TYR A 60 -8.22 -6.53 11.41
C TYR A 60 -6.69 -6.73 11.50
N GLY A 61 -5.99 -5.84 12.20
CA GLY A 61 -4.52 -5.82 12.27
C GLY A 61 -3.86 -5.48 10.94
N CYS A 62 -4.55 -4.73 10.06
CA CYS A 62 -4.05 -4.30 8.76
C CYS A 62 -3.81 -2.79 8.73
N GLY A 63 -2.81 -2.36 7.95
CA GLY A 63 -2.50 -0.94 7.71
C GLY A 63 -2.41 -0.60 6.23
N ILE A 64 -2.41 0.69 5.92
CA ILE A 64 -2.23 1.21 4.56
C ILE A 64 -1.22 2.36 4.57
N THR A 65 -0.32 2.36 3.59
CA THR A 65 0.53 3.51 3.25
C THR A 65 0.77 3.54 1.73
N ALA A 66 1.56 4.50 1.25
CA ALA A 66 2.02 4.58 -0.13
C ALA A 66 3.50 4.97 -0.18
N LEU A 67 4.22 4.50 -1.21
CA LEU A 67 5.61 4.89 -1.46
C LEU A 67 5.72 6.40 -1.70
N VAL A 68 4.86 6.96 -2.54
CA VAL A 68 4.88 8.38 -2.92
C VAL A 68 3.54 9.03 -2.60
N ALA A 69 3.58 10.20 -1.96
CA ALA A 69 2.37 10.93 -1.57
C ALA A 69 1.66 11.64 -2.74
N ARG A 70 2.41 12.03 -3.77
CA ARG A 70 1.92 12.81 -4.92
C ARG A 70 0.89 12.01 -5.73
N PRO A 71 -0.34 12.54 -5.92
CA PRO A 71 -1.33 11.88 -6.77
C PRO A 71 -0.96 11.94 -8.25
N THR A 72 -1.31 10.89 -9.01
CA THR A 72 -1.18 10.84 -10.47
C THR A 72 -2.37 10.11 -11.12
N VAL A 73 -2.50 10.18 -12.45
CA VAL A 73 -3.47 9.35 -13.20
C VAL A 73 -2.96 7.91 -13.24
N ALA A 74 -1.68 7.73 -13.52
CA ALA A 74 -1.00 6.44 -13.59
C ALA A 74 0.31 6.46 -12.78
N ALA A 75 0.66 5.30 -12.19
CA ALA A 75 1.89 5.14 -11.42
C ALA A 75 3.17 5.34 -12.25
N SER A 76 3.09 5.19 -13.58
CA SER A 76 4.21 5.40 -14.52
C SER A 76 4.63 6.87 -14.65
N GLU A 77 3.84 7.81 -14.14
CA GLU A 77 4.17 9.24 -14.10
C GLU A 77 5.12 9.62 -12.95
N LEU A 78 5.48 8.65 -12.09
CA LEU A 78 6.45 8.87 -11.03
C LEU A 78 7.87 8.68 -11.56
N ALA A 79 8.75 9.64 -11.26
CA ALA A 79 10.16 9.46 -11.53
C ALA A 79 10.76 8.38 -10.60
N ARG A 80 11.79 7.67 -11.08
CA ARG A 80 12.51 6.69 -10.24
C ARG A 80 13.06 7.29 -8.95
N GLU A 81 13.46 8.55 -8.99
CA GLU A 81 13.96 9.26 -7.82
C GLU A 81 12.87 9.57 -6.78
N GLU A 82 11.62 9.74 -7.21
CA GLU A 82 10.50 9.83 -6.27
C GLU A 82 10.27 8.49 -5.57
N LEU A 83 10.36 7.38 -6.33
CA LEU A 83 10.21 6.04 -5.78
C LEU A 83 11.33 5.68 -4.79
N ARG A 84 12.58 6.06 -5.06
CA ARG A 84 13.72 5.84 -4.15
C ARG A 84 13.55 6.56 -2.82
N ARG A 85 13.30 7.87 -2.86
CA ARG A 85 13.01 8.67 -1.65
C ARG A 85 11.79 8.13 -0.91
N GLY A 86 10.77 7.68 -1.64
CA GLY A 86 9.62 7.00 -1.06
C GLY A 86 9.97 5.69 -0.35
N GLY A 87 10.90 4.90 -0.90
CA GLY A 87 11.43 3.69 -0.29
C GLY A 87 12.19 3.95 1.00
N GLU A 88 13.03 4.98 1.05
CA GLU A 88 13.73 5.43 2.26
C GLU A 88 12.75 5.83 3.36
N ALA A 89 11.78 6.70 3.03
CA ALA A 89 10.75 7.13 3.97
C ALA A 89 9.87 5.96 4.45
N LEU A 90 9.57 5.01 3.57
CA LEU A 90 8.84 3.80 3.93
C LEU A 90 9.65 2.93 4.90
N ASN A 91 10.95 2.78 4.70
CA ASN A 91 11.81 2.04 5.60
C ASN A 91 11.75 2.59 7.02
N ASP A 92 11.84 3.92 7.18
CA ASP A 92 11.76 4.58 8.49
C ASP A 92 10.40 4.35 9.18
N LYS A 93 9.31 4.39 8.42
CA LYS A 93 7.96 4.10 8.93
C LYS A 93 7.84 2.67 9.43
N ILE A 94 8.38 1.71 8.67
CA ILE A 94 8.25 0.29 8.97
C ILE A 94 9.16 -0.11 10.14
N LEU A 95 10.37 0.45 10.25
CA LEU A 95 11.24 0.25 11.41
C LEU A 95 10.61 0.77 12.71
N ARG A 96 9.85 1.87 12.64
CA ARG A 96 9.13 2.43 13.78
C ARG A 96 7.88 1.62 14.16
N CYS A 97 7.08 1.19 13.19
CA CYS A 97 5.79 0.53 13.47
C CYS A 97 5.89 -0.98 13.61
N GLN A 98 6.97 -1.59 13.11
CA GLN A 98 7.29 -3.02 13.22
C GLN A 98 6.10 -3.95 12.93
N PRO A 99 5.44 -3.83 11.76
CA PRO A 99 4.41 -4.80 11.38
C PRO A 99 5.05 -6.17 11.13
N ARG A 100 4.28 -7.25 11.28
CA ARG A 100 4.75 -8.60 10.99
C ARG A 100 5.13 -8.79 9.51
N ALA A 101 4.52 -8.03 8.61
CA ALA A 101 4.84 -8.02 7.19
C ALA A 101 4.53 -6.66 6.53
N LEU A 102 5.32 -6.32 5.51
CA LEU A 102 5.05 -5.24 4.57
C LEU A 102 4.70 -5.84 3.20
N ALA A 103 3.56 -5.47 2.63
CA ALA A 103 3.10 -5.93 1.33
C ALA A 103 3.12 -4.77 0.32
N ILE A 104 4.13 -4.72 -0.56
CA ILE A 104 4.24 -3.69 -1.59
C ILE A 104 3.49 -4.11 -2.85
N LEU A 105 2.50 -3.32 -3.23
CA LEU A 105 1.55 -3.61 -4.30
C LEU A 105 2.07 -3.17 -5.68
N GLY A 106 3.26 -3.66 -6.05
CA GLY A 106 3.86 -3.36 -7.34
C GLY A 106 5.30 -3.83 -7.43
N LYS A 107 5.55 -4.83 -8.27
CA LYS A 107 6.89 -5.40 -8.47
C LYS A 107 7.91 -4.38 -8.99
N GLN A 108 7.51 -3.57 -9.99
CA GLN A 108 8.39 -2.56 -10.57
C GLN A 108 8.65 -1.43 -9.57
N ALA A 109 7.62 -0.94 -8.88
CA ALA A 109 7.76 0.08 -7.85
C ALA A 109 8.68 -0.39 -6.71
N PHE A 110 8.58 -1.66 -6.28
CA PHE A 110 9.52 -2.24 -5.34
C PHE A 110 10.96 -2.26 -5.88
N SER A 111 11.14 -2.74 -7.11
CA SER A 111 12.46 -2.78 -7.76
C SER A 111 13.09 -1.39 -7.85
N ASP A 112 12.32 -0.36 -8.21
CA ASP A 112 12.81 1.01 -8.36
C ASP A 112 13.06 1.69 -7.02
N ALA A 113 12.17 1.49 -6.04
CA ALA A 113 12.30 2.07 -4.70
C ALA A 113 13.48 1.51 -3.91
N PHE A 114 13.73 0.19 -4.00
CA PHE A 114 14.76 -0.48 -3.20
C PHE A 114 16.01 -0.87 -4.00
N GLY A 115 16.07 -0.55 -5.30
CA GLY A 115 17.22 -0.85 -6.15
C GLY A 115 17.48 -2.34 -6.39
N ILE A 116 16.53 -3.22 -6.08
CA ILE A 116 16.67 -4.67 -6.18
C ILE A 116 16.37 -5.11 -7.61
N ARG A 117 17.33 -5.75 -8.28
CA ARG A 117 17.13 -6.32 -9.62
C ARG A 117 16.56 -7.74 -9.54
N LYS A 118 15.86 -8.17 -10.60
CA LYS A 118 15.31 -9.54 -10.74
C LYS A 118 14.44 -9.99 -9.56
N VAL A 119 13.51 -9.14 -9.15
CA VAL A 119 12.54 -9.43 -8.09
C VAL A 119 11.64 -10.59 -8.52
N SER A 120 11.25 -11.48 -7.61
CA SER A 120 10.20 -12.47 -7.81
C SER A 120 8.93 -12.05 -7.08
N TRP A 121 7.77 -12.52 -7.55
CA TRP A 121 6.56 -12.39 -6.73
C TRP A 121 6.70 -13.24 -5.47
N GLY A 122 5.99 -12.86 -4.41
CA GLY A 122 5.92 -13.68 -3.19
C GLY A 122 5.43 -15.10 -3.48
N GLY A 123 5.85 -16.05 -2.66
CA GLY A 123 5.40 -17.44 -2.79
C GLY A 123 3.91 -17.58 -2.45
N ARG A 124 3.24 -18.55 -3.10
CA ARG A 124 1.97 -19.06 -2.60
C ARG A 124 2.29 -20.03 -1.46
N ARG A 125 1.75 -19.80 -0.27
CA ARG A 125 1.78 -20.75 0.85
C ARG A 125 0.40 -21.34 1.02
#